data_AF-A0A959EMX8-F1
#
_entry.id   AF-A0A959EMX8-F1
#
_cell.length_a   1.000
_cell.length_b   1.000
_cell.length_c   1.000
_cell.angle_alpha   90.00
_cell.angle_beta   90.00
_cell.angle_gamma   90.00
#
_symmetry.space_group_name_H-M   'P 1'
#
loop_
_entity.id
_entity.type
_entity.pdbx_description
1 polymer ?
#
loop_
_entity_poly.entity_id
_entity_poly.type
_entity_poly.pdbx_seq_one_letter_code
_entity_poly.pdbx_strand_id
1 'polypeptide(L)'
;MTDWLKRKVDHLLAEGYDFPVAGFLSRGLELLRMRFWHFVGFALLVFIINTVVGFIPVLGFVATTFVLGPALNAGFFLFAERLDREPESAEFPLFFRGFDYVAPLALYTLVYLAILLLAFFPSLLAMGASGLFEYIWDLLRNPLDEPDLLPDFSTTTILILFINLLFLLLVVVAYWWTPLFIVFHQMPFWDAMEASRKLVARQLGSHVLLFLAIFFSALLIGI
;
A
#
# COMPACT_ATOMS: atom_id res chain seq x y z
N MET A 1 -9.83 16.73 -12.08
CA MET A 1 -10.68 15.58 -12.51
C MET A 1 -11.55 15.98 -13.70
N THR A 2 -11.71 15.15 -14.73
CA THR A 2 -12.61 15.43 -15.86
C THR A 2 -14.09 15.28 -15.46
N ASP A 3 -14.99 16.02 -16.11
CA ASP A 3 -16.42 16.03 -15.75
C ASP A 3 -17.09 14.66 -15.85
N TRP A 4 -16.67 13.82 -16.80
CA TRP A 4 -17.23 12.48 -16.95
C TRP A 4 -16.79 11.55 -15.81
N LEU A 5 -15.53 11.63 -15.36
CA LEU A 5 -15.02 10.84 -14.24
C LEU A 5 -15.73 11.20 -12.95
N LYS A 6 -15.95 12.50 -12.73
CA LYS A 6 -16.71 13.00 -11.59
C LYS A 6 -18.13 12.40 -11.59
N ARG A 7 -18.83 12.48 -12.73
CA ARG A 7 -20.17 11.85 -12.87
C ARG A 7 -20.14 10.35 -12.62
N LYS A 8 -19.11 9.63 -13.07
CA LYS A 8 -18.99 8.19 -12.83
C LYS A 8 -18.79 7.88 -11.35
N VAL A 9 -17.90 8.61 -10.65
CA VAL A 9 -17.74 8.46 -9.21
C VAL A 9 -19.04 8.79 -8.49
N ASP A 10 -19.69 9.90 -8.82
CA ASP A 10 -20.95 10.33 -8.21
C ASP A 10 -22.07 9.30 -8.41
N HIS A 11 -22.15 8.69 -9.60
CA HIS A 11 -23.07 7.59 -9.90
C HIS A 11 -22.79 6.35 -9.04
N LEU A 12 -21.53 5.91 -8.94
CA LEU A 12 -21.17 4.76 -8.09
C LEU A 12 -21.42 5.04 -6.60
N LEU A 13 -21.31 6.29 -6.19
CA LEU A 13 -21.70 6.70 -4.84
C LEU A 13 -23.22 6.68 -4.70
N ALA A 14 -24.00 7.14 -5.67
CA ALA A 14 -25.45 7.20 -5.59
C ALA A 14 -26.10 5.81 -5.62
N GLU A 15 -25.70 4.97 -6.57
CA GLU A 15 -26.34 3.68 -6.85
C GLU A 15 -25.65 2.48 -6.19
N GLY A 16 -24.41 2.66 -5.71
CA GLY A 16 -23.57 1.56 -5.25
C GLY A 16 -22.85 0.86 -6.41
N TYR A 17 -22.11 -0.20 -6.08
CA TYR A 17 -21.39 -1.04 -7.05
C TYR A 17 -21.26 -2.46 -6.51
N ASP A 18 -21.16 -3.47 -7.36
CA ASP A 18 -20.87 -4.83 -6.90
C ASP A 18 -19.36 -5.04 -6.71
N PHE A 19 -18.98 -5.75 -5.63
CA PHE A 19 -17.59 -6.04 -5.31
C PHE A 19 -17.35 -7.55 -5.09
N PRO A 20 -17.31 -8.35 -6.18
CA PRO A 20 -17.17 -9.80 -6.10
C PRO A 20 -15.71 -10.22 -5.84
N VAL A 21 -15.29 -10.20 -4.59
CA VAL A 21 -13.91 -10.53 -4.13
C VAL A 21 -13.36 -11.82 -4.75
N ALA A 22 -14.13 -12.91 -4.71
CA ALA A 22 -13.70 -14.22 -5.24
C ALA A 22 -13.47 -14.19 -6.76
N GLY A 23 -14.24 -13.38 -7.49
CA GLY A 23 -14.08 -13.20 -8.94
C GLY A 23 -12.76 -12.51 -9.27
N PHE A 24 -12.42 -11.45 -8.54
CA PHE A 24 -11.15 -10.73 -8.74
C PHE A 24 -9.92 -11.59 -8.43
N LEU A 25 -9.95 -12.37 -7.35
CA LEU A 25 -8.84 -13.28 -7.00
C LEU A 25 -8.66 -14.37 -8.06
N SER A 26 -9.76 -14.98 -8.51
CA SER A 26 -9.72 -16.00 -9.56
C SER A 26 -9.14 -15.43 -10.85
N ARG A 27 -9.58 -14.23 -11.25
CA ARG A 27 -9.06 -13.56 -12.45
C ARG A 27 -7.58 -13.20 -12.32
N GLY A 28 -7.13 -12.73 -11.16
CA GLY A 28 -5.72 -12.46 -10.91
C GLY A 28 -4.83 -13.69 -11.07
N LEU A 29 -5.28 -14.85 -10.56
CA LEU A 29 -4.57 -16.13 -10.73
C LEU A 29 -4.54 -16.60 -12.19
N GLU A 30 -5.62 -16.38 -12.96
CA GLU A 30 -5.65 -16.66 -14.39
C GLU A 30 -4.63 -15.82 -15.16
N LEU A 31 -4.58 -14.51 -14.90
CA LEU A 31 -3.61 -13.61 -15.53
C LEU A 31 -2.17 -14.03 -15.21
N LEU A 32 -1.89 -14.37 -13.94
CA LEU A 32 -0.58 -14.89 -13.52
C LEU A 32 -0.20 -16.15 -14.31
N ARG A 33 -1.13 -17.10 -14.48
CA ARG A 33 -0.88 -18.34 -15.24
C ARG A 33 -0.68 -18.09 -16.74
N MET A 34 -1.37 -17.10 -17.31
CA MET A 34 -1.33 -16.79 -18.74
C MET A 34 0.07 -16.35 -19.20
N ARG A 35 0.76 -15.49 -18.44
CA ARG A 35 2.14 -15.04 -18.73
C ARG A 35 3.05 -15.18 -17.51
N PHE A 36 3.06 -16.36 -16.90
CA PHE A 36 3.81 -16.65 -15.67
C PHE A 36 5.25 -16.15 -15.66
N TRP A 37 6.01 -16.45 -16.73
CA TRP A 37 7.42 -16.05 -16.82
C TRP A 37 7.65 -14.55 -16.90
N HIS A 38 6.69 -13.78 -17.39
CA HIS A 38 6.79 -12.31 -17.39
C HIS A 38 6.70 -11.78 -15.96
N PHE A 39 5.74 -12.30 -15.17
CA PHE A 39 5.60 -11.93 -13.76
C PHE A 39 6.79 -12.38 -12.91
N VAL A 40 7.29 -13.60 -13.12
CA VAL A 40 8.49 -14.10 -12.43
C VAL A 40 9.72 -13.27 -12.79
N GLY A 41 9.93 -13.00 -14.09
CA GLY A 41 11.05 -12.18 -14.54
C GLY A 41 10.98 -10.75 -13.96
N PHE A 42 9.78 -10.17 -13.91
CA PHE A 42 9.58 -8.87 -13.29
C PHE A 42 9.83 -8.91 -11.77
N ALA A 43 9.31 -9.91 -11.05
CA ALA A 43 9.53 -10.05 -9.62
C ALA A 43 11.02 -10.21 -9.27
N LEU A 44 11.74 -11.06 -10.02
CA LEU A 44 13.19 -11.22 -9.86
C LEU A 44 13.95 -9.92 -10.14
N LEU A 45 13.55 -9.18 -11.17
CA LEU A 45 14.15 -7.89 -11.48
C LEU A 45 13.91 -6.88 -10.35
N VAL A 46 12.68 -6.76 -9.85
CA VAL A 46 12.33 -5.88 -8.73
C VAL A 46 13.15 -6.25 -7.49
N PHE A 47 13.32 -7.54 -7.21
CA PHE A 47 14.16 -8.02 -6.11
C PHE A 47 15.62 -7.61 -6.27
N ILE A 48 16.21 -7.75 -7.47
CA ILE A 48 17.58 -7.32 -7.76
C ILE A 48 17.72 -5.81 -7.61
N ILE A 49 16.79 -5.03 -8.16
CA ILE A 49 16.78 -3.56 -8.06
C ILE A 49 16.76 -3.15 -6.58
N ASN A 50 15.86 -3.70 -5.78
CA ASN A 50 15.76 -3.37 -4.36
C ASN A 50 17.02 -3.78 -3.57
N THR A 51 17.63 -4.91 -3.91
CA THR A 51 18.90 -5.35 -3.31
C THR A 51 20.03 -4.37 -3.63
N VAL A 52 20.19 -3.99 -4.90
CA VAL A 52 21.23 -3.04 -5.34
C VAL A 52 21.04 -1.66 -4.72
N VAL A 53 19.80 -1.15 -4.75
CA VAL A 53 19.46 0.18 -4.20
C VAL A 53 19.57 0.20 -2.68
N GLY A 54 19.32 -0.93 -2.00
CA GLY A 54 19.48 -1.09 -0.56
C GLY A 54 20.91 -0.88 -0.04
N PHE A 55 21.93 -1.02 -0.91
CA PHE A 55 23.33 -0.70 -0.54
C PHE A 55 23.61 0.80 -0.44
N ILE A 56 22.68 1.66 -0.87
CA ILE A 56 22.83 3.12 -0.80
C ILE A 56 22.12 3.61 0.47
N PRO A 57 22.84 3.98 1.54
CA PRO A 57 22.22 4.40 2.79
C PRO A 57 21.34 5.63 2.59
N VAL A 58 20.15 5.64 3.20
CA VAL A 58 19.16 6.74 3.17
C VAL A 58 18.58 7.01 1.77
N LEU A 59 19.40 7.31 0.77
CA LEU A 59 18.96 7.55 -0.61
C LEU A 59 18.28 6.33 -1.22
N GLY A 60 18.74 5.12 -0.87
CA GLY A 60 18.10 3.88 -1.31
C GLY A 60 16.65 3.79 -0.83
N PHE A 61 16.40 4.11 0.45
CA PHE A 61 15.05 4.14 1.03
C PHE A 61 14.15 5.20 0.38
N VAL A 62 14.69 6.39 0.12
CA VAL A 62 13.94 7.46 -0.55
C VAL A 62 13.60 7.06 -1.99
N ALA A 63 14.56 6.52 -2.73
CA ALA A 63 14.35 6.08 -4.11
C ALA A 63 13.32 4.95 -4.19
N THR A 64 13.39 3.94 -3.31
CA THR A 64 12.42 2.84 -3.30
C THR A 64 11.02 3.29 -2.89
N THR A 65 10.91 4.16 -1.90
CA THR A 65 9.61 4.60 -1.37
C THR A 65 8.88 5.56 -2.31
N PHE A 66 9.59 6.54 -2.87
CA PHE A 66 8.94 7.63 -3.62
C PHE A 66 8.99 7.46 -5.13
N VAL A 67 9.89 6.63 -5.66
CA VAL A 67 10.09 6.50 -7.11
C VAL A 67 9.89 5.05 -7.56
N LEU A 68 10.78 4.14 -7.17
CA LEU A 68 10.82 2.79 -7.71
C LEU A 68 9.58 1.98 -7.30
N GLY A 69 9.20 1.99 -6.03
CA GLY A 69 8.05 1.26 -5.52
C GLY A 69 6.76 1.66 -6.24
N PRO A 70 6.37 2.94 -6.22
CA PRO A 70 5.17 3.39 -6.91
C PRO A 70 5.22 3.17 -8.43
N ALA A 71 6.35 3.43 -9.09
CA ALA A 71 6.48 3.25 -10.54
C ALA A 71 6.40 1.78 -10.96
N LEU A 72 7.12 0.89 -10.26
CA LEU A 72 7.13 -0.54 -10.57
C LEU A 72 5.77 -1.17 -10.25
N ASN A 73 5.10 -0.73 -9.18
CA ASN A 73 3.74 -1.16 -8.84
C ASN A 73 2.72 -0.69 -9.90
N ALA A 74 2.81 0.56 -10.35
CA ALA A 74 2.01 1.07 -11.47
C ALA A 74 2.26 0.30 -12.77
N GLY A 75 3.52 -0.03 -13.07
CA GLY A 75 3.90 -0.84 -14.21
C GLY A 75 3.33 -2.26 -14.17
N PHE A 76 3.29 -2.87 -12.98
CA PHE A 76 2.61 -4.15 -12.77
C PHE A 76 1.12 -4.06 -13.12
N PHE A 77 0.44 -2.98 -12.69
CA PHE A 77 -0.97 -2.78 -13.03
C PHE A 77 -1.20 -2.55 -14.53
N LEU A 78 -0.36 -1.77 -15.19
CA LEU A 78 -0.43 -1.53 -16.63
C LEU A 78 -0.23 -2.82 -17.43
N PHE A 79 0.74 -3.65 -17.03
CA PHE A 79 0.96 -4.95 -17.65
C PHE A 79 -0.24 -5.88 -17.44
N ALA A 80 -0.77 -5.97 -16.23
CA ALA A 80 -1.93 -6.81 -15.92
C ALA A 80 -3.18 -6.36 -16.70
N GLU A 81 -3.45 -5.06 -16.77
CA GLU A 81 -4.56 -4.51 -17.56
C GLU A 81 -4.41 -4.84 -19.05
N ARG A 82 -3.19 -4.69 -19.60
CA ARG A 82 -2.97 -5.00 -21.00
C ARG A 82 -3.10 -6.48 -21.29
N LEU A 83 -2.57 -7.32 -20.41
CA LEU A 83 -2.68 -8.77 -20.52
C LEU A 83 -4.15 -9.21 -20.47
N ASP A 84 -4.97 -8.54 -19.67
CA ASP A 84 -6.40 -8.82 -19.56
C ASP A 84 -7.19 -8.44 -20.82
N ARG A 85 -6.87 -7.29 -21.43
CA ARG A 85 -7.61 -6.75 -22.59
C ARG A 85 -7.08 -7.19 -23.94
N GLU A 86 -5.77 -7.17 -24.11
CA GLU A 86 -5.07 -7.39 -25.38
C GLU A 86 -3.82 -8.25 -25.16
N PRO A 87 -3.99 -9.56 -24.86
CA PRO A 87 -2.89 -10.44 -24.42
C PRO A 87 -1.69 -10.49 -25.36
N GLU A 88 -1.92 -10.38 -26.67
CA GLU A 88 -0.89 -10.40 -27.72
C GLU A 88 0.08 -9.21 -27.60
N SER A 89 -0.40 -8.05 -27.15
CA SER A 89 0.36 -6.80 -27.06
C SER A 89 0.99 -6.53 -25.69
N ALA A 90 0.80 -7.45 -24.73
CA ALA A 90 1.34 -7.36 -23.38
C ALA A 90 2.83 -7.73 -23.35
N GLU A 91 3.67 -6.77 -23.71
CA GLU A 91 5.13 -6.93 -23.75
C GLU A 91 5.80 -6.57 -22.42
N PHE A 92 6.94 -7.21 -22.12
CA PHE A 92 7.68 -6.99 -20.88
C PHE A 92 8.06 -5.52 -20.59
N PRO A 93 8.46 -4.68 -21.59
CA PRO A 93 8.78 -3.27 -21.33
C PRO A 93 7.62 -2.46 -20.73
N LEU A 94 6.38 -2.94 -20.84
CA LEU A 94 5.20 -2.30 -20.25
C LEU A 94 5.30 -2.20 -18.72
N PHE A 95 6.01 -3.11 -18.06
CA PHE A 95 6.29 -3.03 -16.62
C PHE A 95 7.06 -1.77 -16.20
N PHE A 96 7.74 -1.09 -17.12
CA PHE A 96 8.45 0.16 -16.84
C PHE A 96 7.63 1.40 -17.24
N ARG A 97 6.47 1.25 -17.87
CA ARG A 97 5.60 2.39 -18.21
C ARG A 97 5.00 3.06 -16.97
N GLY A 98 5.03 2.42 -15.82
CA GLY A 98 4.65 3.06 -14.56
C GLY A 98 5.55 4.25 -14.17
N PHE A 99 6.77 4.34 -14.74
CA PHE A 99 7.65 5.50 -14.55
C PHE A 99 7.05 6.80 -15.13
N ASP A 100 6.12 6.72 -16.08
CA ASP A 100 5.40 7.87 -16.62
C ASP A 100 4.52 8.56 -15.57
N TYR A 101 4.20 7.86 -14.48
CA TYR A 101 3.29 8.31 -13.43
C TYR A 101 4.01 8.64 -12.11
N VAL A 102 5.35 8.70 -12.09
CA VAL A 102 6.13 8.91 -10.86
C VAL A 102 5.73 10.18 -10.14
N ALA A 103 5.58 11.30 -10.84
CA ALA A 103 5.28 12.57 -10.18
C ALA A 103 3.97 12.55 -9.36
N PRO A 104 2.80 12.22 -9.93
CA PRO A 104 1.57 12.14 -9.15
C PRO A 104 1.59 11.03 -8.09
N LEU A 105 2.24 9.89 -8.37
CA LEU A 105 2.36 8.80 -7.40
C LEU A 105 3.26 9.17 -6.21
N ALA A 106 4.37 9.86 -6.44
CA ALA A 106 5.27 10.34 -5.39
C ALA A 106 4.59 11.36 -4.48
N LEU A 107 3.80 12.28 -5.07
CA LEU A 107 3.01 13.26 -4.31
C LEU A 107 1.96 12.57 -3.44
N TYR A 108 1.25 11.58 -4.01
CA TYR A 108 0.36 10.71 -3.23
C TYR A 108 1.11 10.04 -2.08
N THR A 109 2.23 9.37 -2.35
CA THR A 109 3.01 8.67 -1.32
C THR A 109 3.45 9.59 -0.20
N LEU A 110 3.88 10.82 -0.53
CA LEU A 110 4.28 11.82 0.46
C LEU A 110 3.12 12.22 1.37
N VAL A 111 1.96 12.55 0.80
CA VAL A 111 0.79 12.97 1.58
C VAL A 111 0.24 11.80 2.39
N TYR A 112 0.18 10.61 1.79
CA TYR A 112 -0.25 9.39 2.46
C TYR A 112 0.67 9.03 3.63
N LEU A 113 1.99 9.14 3.46
CA LEU A 113 2.96 8.96 4.55
C LEU A 113 2.74 9.98 5.68
N ALA A 114 2.51 11.26 5.36
CA ALA A 114 2.22 12.28 6.36
C ALA A 114 0.93 11.95 7.15
N ILE A 115 -0.11 11.46 6.47
CA ILE A 115 -1.35 11.01 7.11
C ILE A 115 -1.07 9.82 8.05
N LEU A 116 -0.30 8.83 7.61
CA LEU A 116 0.05 7.67 8.44
C LEU A 116 0.87 8.07 9.67
N LEU A 117 1.86 8.96 9.52
CA LEU A 117 2.66 9.45 10.64
C LEU A 117 1.80 10.21 11.65
N LEU A 118 0.91 11.08 11.17
CA LEU A 118 -0.03 11.80 12.03
C LEU A 118 -0.99 10.83 12.74
N ALA A 119 -1.51 9.85 12.01
CA ALA A 119 -2.39 8.82 12.57
C ALA A 119 -1.69 7.96 13.61
N PHE A 120 -0.40 7.65 13.44
CA PHE A 120 0.39 6.84 14.36
C PHE A 120 0.86 7.61 15.61
N PHE A 121 0.77 8.94 15.61
CA PHE A 121 1.28 9.80 16.68
C PHE A 121 0.77 9.43 18.09
N PRO A 122 -0.53 9.12 18.32
CA PRO A 122 -1.00 8.69 19.63
C PRO A 122 -0.32 7.41 20.14
N SER A 123 -0.01 6.48 19.23
CA SER A 123 0.72 5.26 19.58
C SER A 123 2.15 5.57 20.02
N LEU A 124 2.84 6.50 19.34
CA LEU A 124 4.17 6.94 19.75
C LEU A 124 4.16 7.53 21.16
N LEU A 125 3.16 8.34 21.51
CA LEU A 125 3.01 8.89 22.85
C LEU A 125 2.74 7.80 23.89
N ALA A 126 1.87 6.83 23.58
CA ALA A 126 1.57 5.72 24.47
C ALA A 126 2.80 4.82 24.72
N MET A 127 3.60 4.56 23.68
CA MET A 127 4.86 3.79 23.78
C MET A 127 5.92 4.53 24.60
N GLY A 128 6.05 5.85 24.43
CA GLY A 128 6.95 6.65 25.27
C GLY A 128 6.50 6.67 26.72
N ALA A 129 5.21 6.87 26.98
CA ALA A 129 4.66 6.88 28.33
C ALA A 129 4.78 5.51 29.04
N SER A 130 4.79 4.40 28.30
CA SER A 130 4.98 3.07 28.87
C SER A 130 6.45 2.72 29.18
N GLY A 131 7.41 3.61 28.90
CA GLY A 131 8.83 3.32 29.06
C GLY A 131 9.40 2.39 27.97
N LEU A 132 8.64 2.13 26.89
CA LEU A 132 9.05 1.18 25.86
C LEU A 132 10.26 1.69 25.06
N PHE A 133 10.35 3.00 24.84
CA PHE A 133 11.49 3.58 24.12
C PHE A 133 12.78 3.49 24.94
N GLU A 134 12.71 3.75 26.24
CA GLU A 134 13.81 3.60 27.18
C GLU A 134 14.29 2.16 27.23
N TYR A 135 13.35 1.20 27.35
CA TYR A 135 13.65 -0.22 27.32
C TYR A 135 14.36 -0.65 26.02
N ILE A 136 13.82 -0.26 24.86
CA ILE A 136 14.45 -0.57 23.56
C ILE A 136 15.84 0.08 23.45
N TRP A 137 15.97 1.32 23.92
CA TRP A 137 17.22 2.06 23.84
C TRP A 137 18.32 1.44 24.70
N ASP A 138 17.99 0.98 25.91
CA ASP A 138 18.93 0.30 26.79
C ASP A 138 19.36 -1.05 26.20
N LEU A 139 18.41 -1.84 25.69
CA LEU A 139 18.70 -3.10 25.01
C LEU A 139 19.63 -2.92 23.79
N LEU A 140 19.47 -1.83 23.04
CA LEU A 140 20.34 -1.53 21.89
C LEU A 140 21.76 -1.14 22.31
N ARG A 141 21.95 -0.56 23.50
CA ARG A 141 23.26 -0.14 24.01
C ARG A 141 23.97 -1.25 24.78
N ASN A 142 23.22 -2.01 25.57
CA ASN A 142 23.72 -3.05 26.47
C ASN A 142 23.03 -4.39 26.15
N PRO A 143 23.25 -4.99 24.96
CA PRO A 143 22.45 -6.12 24.47
C PRO A 143 22.62 -7.44 25.24
N LEU A 144 23.63 -7.53 26.11
CA LEU A 144 23.88 -8.70 26.96
C LEU A 144 23.36 -8.54 28.38
N ASP A 145 22.97 -7.31 28.75
CA ASP A 145 22.45 -6.99 30.07
C ASP A 145 20.91 -7.02 30.02
N GLU A 146 20.29 -7.52 31.09
CA GLU A 146 18.84 -7.46 31.23
C GLU A 146 18.45 -6.02 31.63
N PRO A 147 17.56 -5.34 30.88
CA PRO A 147 17.19 -3.97 31.20
C PRO A 147 16.51 -3.87 32.57
N ASP A 148 16.96 -2.92 33.39
CA ASP A 148 16.44 -2.71 34.75
C ASP A 148 14.97 -2.23 34.77
N LEU A 149 14.52 -1.60 33.68
CA LEU A 149 13.17 -1.02 33.55
C LEU A 149 12.35 -1.79 32.51
N LEU A 150 11.35 -2.54 32.98
CA LEU A 150 10.36 -3.15 32.10
C LEU A 150 9.30 -2.13 31.65
N PRO A 151 8.85 -2.17 30.38
CA PRO A 151 7.75 -1.33 29.93
C PRO A 151 6.44 -1.65 30.67
N ASP A 152 5.74 -0.62 31.15
CA ASP A 152 4.42 -0.77 31.77
C ASP A 152 3.30 -0.66 30.73
N PHE A 153 2.83 -1.81 30.25
CA PHE A 153 1.67 -1.90 29.37
C PHE A 153 0.37 -1.90 30.16
N SER A 154 0.04 -0.74 30.72
CA SER A 154 -1.26 -0.51 31.35
C SER A 154 -2.41 -0.84 30.38
N THR A 155 -3.59 -1.17 30.93
CA THR A 155 -4.80 -1.39 30.11
C THR A 155 -5.09 -0.21 29.19
N THR A 156 -4.85 1.03 29.64
CA THR A 156 -5.03 2.23 28.82
C THR A 156 -4.06 2.28 27.65
N THR A 157 -2.77 1.96 27.87
CA THR A 157 -1.77 1.87 26.81
C THR A 157 -2.17 0.86 25.74
N ILE A 158 -2.57 -0.34 26.16
CA ILE A 158 -3.01 -1.41 25.26
C ILE A 158 -4.22 -0.96 24.43
N LEU A 159 -5.20 -0.32 25.06
CA LEU A 159 -6.39 0.18 24.36
C LEU A 159 -6.04 1.27 23.34
N ILE A 160 -5.14 2.20 23.66
CA ILE A 160 -4.68 3.22 22.71
C ILE A 160 -4.02 2.56 21.50
N LEU A 161 -3.09 1.63 21.73
CA LEU A 161 -2.39 0.93 20.64
C LEU A 161 -3.37 0.14 19.77
N PHE A 162 -4.31 -0.58 20.39
CA PHE A 162 -5.30 -1.38 19.66
C PHE A 162 -6.25 -0.51 18.83
N ILE A 163 -6.82 0.55 19.41
CA ILE A 163 -7.71 1.47 18.69
C ILE A 163 -6.95 2.17 17.56
N ASN A 164 -5.71 2.58 17.80
CA ASN A 164 -4.89 3.22 16.78
C ASN A 164 -4.54 2.27 15.64
N LEU A 165 -4.25 1.00 15.93
CA LEU A 165 -4.05 -0.04 14.92
C LEU A 165 -5.29 -0.21 14.03
N LEU A 166 -6.49 -0.25 14.62
CA LEU A 166 -7.74 -0.30 13.84
C LEU A 166 -7.91 0.94 12.99
N PHE A 167 -7.61 2.12 13.52
CA PHE A 167 -7.69 3.37 12.76
C PHE A 167 -6.70 3.39 11.57
N LEU A 168 -5.46 2.95 11.78
CA LEU A 168 -4.45 2.83 10.73
C LEU A 168 -4.89 1.85 9.64
N LEU A 169 -5.46 0.70 10.02
CA LEU A 169 -6.03 -0.24 9.06
C LEU A 169 -7.09 0.44 8.19
N LEU A 170 -7.99 1.23 8.77
CA LEU A 170 -9.01 1.97 8.02
C LEU A 170 -8.40 3.00 7.07
N VAL A 171 -7.36 3.72 7.50
CA VAL A 171 -6.62 4.68 6.65
C VAL A 171 -5.98 3.96 5.46
N VAL A 172 -5.33 2.82 5.70
CA VAL A 172 -4.68 2.03 4.65
C VAL A 172 -5.70 1.56 3.62
N VAL A 173 -6.80 0.97 4.08
CA VAL A 173 -7.86 0.47 3.20
C VAL A 173 -8.54 1.61 2.42
N ALA A 174 -8.73 2.78 3.05
CA ALA A 174 -9.37 3.93 2.41
C ALA A 174 -8.60 4.47 1.20
N TYR A 175 -7.26 4.41 1.23
CA TYR A 175 -6.41 4.97 0.17
C TYR A 175 -5.76 3.94 -0.75
N TRP A 176 -5.94 2.63 -0.51
CA TRP A 176 -5.31 1.56 -1.29
C TRP A 176 -5.61 1.62 -2.80
N TRP A 177 -6.78 2.13 -3.22
CA TRP A 177 -7.14 2.27 -4.65
C TRP A 177 -6.58 3.53 -5.33
N THR A 178 -5.99 4.47 -4.57
CA THR A 178 -5.48 5.75 -5.10
C THR A 178 -4.52 5.57 -6.29
N PRO A 179 -3.51 4.67 -6.24
CA PRO A 179 -2.59 4.49 -7.37
C PRO A 179 -3.31 4.08 -8.66
N LEU A 180 -4.38 3.28 -8.57
CA LEU A 180 -5.13 2.81 -9.73
C LEU A 180 -5.95 3.93 -10.37
N PHE A 181 -6.51 4.85 -9.57
CA PHE A 181 -7.17 6.04 -10.11
C PHE A 181 -6.18 7.01 -10.78
N ILE A 182 -4.96 7.13 -10.25
CA ILE A 182 -3.89 7.93 -10.88
C ILE A 182 -3.50 7.30 -12.22
N VAL A 183 -3.23 5.99 -12.24
CA VAL A 183 -2.69 5.31 -13.43
C VAL A 183 -3.74 5.16 -14.53
N PHE A 184 -4.93 4.64 -14.23
CA PHE A 184 -5.92 4.31 -15.25
C PHE A 184 -6.86 5.46 -15.61
N HIS A 185 -6.98 6.46 -14.73
CA HIS A 185 -7.86 7.60 -14.97
C HIS A 185 -7.14 8.95 -15.00
N GLN A 186 -5.80 8.95 -14.89
CA GLN A 186 -4.97 10.14 -14.94
C GLN A 186 -5.46 11.24 -14.00
N MET A 187 -6.01 10.83 -12.85
CA MET A 187 -6.50 11.76 -11.85
C MET A 187 -5.32 12.46 -11.17
N PRO A 188 -5.42 13.78 -10.90
CA PRO A 188 -4.52 14.43 -9.95
C PRO A 188 -4.52 13.67 -8.61
N PHE A 189 -3.36 13.59 -7.96
CA PHE A 189 -3.18 12.72 -6.80
C PHE A 189 -4.22 12.98 -5.69
N TRP A 190 -4.57 14.25 -5.44
CA TRP A 190 -5.55 14.62 -4.42
C TRP A 190 -6.97 14.16 -4.78
N ASP A 191 -7.39 14.41 -6.03
CA ASP A 191 -8.70 13.96 -6.53
C ASP A 191 -8.82 12.42 -6.44
N ALA A 192 -7.73 11.71 -6.77
CA ALA A 192 -7.65 10.25 -6.67
C ALA A 192 -7.80 9.76 -5.22
N MET A 193 -7.13 10.42 -4.26
CA MET A 193 -7.25 10.08 -2.83
C MET A 193 -8.68 10.28 -2.33
N GLU A 194 -9.32 11.38 -2.71
CA GLU A 194 -10.72 11.63 -2.33
C GLU A 194 -11.68 10.61 -2.94
N ALA A 195 -11.49 10.28 -4.22
CA ALA A 195 -12.30 9.28 -4.91
C ALA A 195 -12.18 7.92 -4.22
N SER A 196 -10.94 7.48 -3.91
CA SER A 196 -10.68 6.24 -3.18
C SER A 196 -11.41 6.20 -1.86
N ARG A 197 -11.21 7.21 -1.01
CA ARG A 197 -11.84 7.25 0.30
C ARG A 197 -13.38 7.21 0.22
N LYS A 198 -13.98 7.97 -0.70
CA LYS A 198 -15.44 8.03 -0.88
C LYS A 198 -16.00 6.70 -1.36
N LEU A 199 -15.35 6.05 -2.32
CA LEU A 199 -15.80 4.78 -2.88
C LEU A 199 -15.64 3.63 -1.88
N VAL A 200 -14.50 3.54 -1.19
CA VAL A 200 -14.25 2.51 -0.17
C VAL A 200 -15.26 2.63 0.97
N ALA A 201 -15.59 3.85 1.41
CA ALA A 201 -16.56 4.08 2.48
C ALA A 201 -17.96 3.51 2.17
N ARG A 202 -18.34 3.38 0.88
CA ARG A 202 -19.63 2.78 0.49
C ARG A 202 -19.69 1.28 0.74
N GLN A 203 -18.56 0.58 0.70
CA GLN A 203 -18.47 -0.87 0.94
C GLN A 203 -17.25 -1.24 1.79
N LEU A 204 -17.12 -0.57 2.94
CA LEU A 204 -15.94 -0.69 3.78
C LEU A 204 -15.67 -2.14 4.20
N GLY A 205 -16.71 -2.89 4.59
CA GLY A 205 -16.57 -4.29 5.01
C GLY A 205 -15.91 -5.17 3.94
N SER A 206 -16.40 -5.09 2.70
CA SER A 206 -15.84 -5.87 1.57
C SER A 206 -14.38 -5.52 1.28
N HIS A 207 -14.03 -4.23 1.41
CA HIS A 207 -12.67 -3.76 1.19
C HIS A 207 -11.70 -4.18 2.30
N VAL A 208 -12.15 -4.09 3.56
CA VAL A 208 -11.37 -4.58 4.72
C VAL A 208 -11.16 -6.09 4.60
N LEU A 209 -12.20 -6.86 4.25
CA LEU A 209 -12.08 -8.31 4.06
C LEU A 209 -11.10 -8.67 2.94
N LEU A 210 -11.16 -7.98 1.80
CA LEU A 210 -10.19 -8.18 0.72
C LEU A 210 -8.77 -7.86 1.18
N PHE A 211 -8.57 -6.72 1.84
CA PHE A 211 -7.26 -6.33 2.36
C PHE A 211 -6.69 -7.38 3.31
N LEU A 212 -7.49 -7.83 4.29
CA LEU A 212 -7.06 -8.86 5.24
C LEU A 212 -6.74 -10.18 4.53
N ALA A 213 -7.55 -10.59 3.56
CA ALA A 213 -7.29 -11.80 2.78
C ALA A 213 -5.95 -11.73 2.04
N ILE A 214 -5.64 -10.59 1.41
CA ILE A 214 -4.36 -10.38 0.72
C ILE A 214 -3.21 -10.32 1.74
N PHE A 215 -3.37 -9.57 2.84
CA PHE A 215 -2.37 -9.39 3.87
C PHE A 215 -1.95 -10.72 4.53
N PHE A 216 -2.93 -11.54 4.95
CA PHE A 216 -2.65 -12.84 5.53
C PHE A 216 -2.06 -13.82 4.50
N SER A 217 -2.47 -13.74 3.24
CA SER A 217 -1.88 -14.56 2.18
C SER A 217 -0.39 -14.24 1.97
N ALA A 218 -0.02 -12.95 1.98
CA ALA A 218 1.37 -12.52 1.90
C ALA A 218 2.20 -13.04 3.10
N LEU A 219 1.64 -12.92 4.31
CA LEU A 219 2.28 -13.39 5.54
C LEU A 219 2.53 -14.91 5.53
N LEU A 220 1.61 -15.71 4.97
CA LEU A 220 1.78 -17.16 4.81
C LEU A 220 2.90 -17.53 3.81
N ILE A 221 3.16 -16.67 2.82
CA ILE A 221 4.21 -16.87 1.81
C ILE A 221 5.58 -16.41 2.36
N GLY A 222 5.62 -15.73 3.50
CA GLY A 222 6.84 -15.22 4.12
C GLY A 222 7.37 -13.95 3.47
N ILE A 223 6.48 -13.17 2.84
CA ILE A 223 6.76 -11.84 2.28
C ILE A 223 6.34 -10.78 3.29
#